data_AF-A0A2E0RYY0-F1
#
_entry.id   AF-A0A2E0RYY0-F1
#
_cell.length_a   1.000
_cell.length_b   1.000
_cell.length_c   1.000
_cell.angle_alpha   90.00
_cell.angle_beta   90.00
_cell.angle_gamma   90.00
#
_symmetry.space_group_name_H-M   'P 1'
#
loop_
_entity.id
_entity.type
_entity.pdbx_description
1 polymer ?
#
loop_
_entity_poly.entity_id
_entity_poly.type
_entity_poly.pdbx_seq_one_letter_code
_entity_poly.pdbx_strand_id
1 'polypeptide(L)'
;MKKILIFGDSYADPNLKAIGIYQQDTPWYELLGSDYKITNNALSGTGPHYSFKEYYNFILKLKNYEYEDYIVIFFLSGEDRIHFPKTNPEKISHINWDFYKKESWFCEHPDFVEEQSYYNTFKSEIDFFFLTMHEELKWSNFKNVGFLHMNSLILNMKTIVFCTFGNKILSNGEVDMDMTKLNNSNFYIHPIEMGYISSEEFKDRNEDNYDFMDHRRNHLSQQNHKVLYENIKKIIVNDYKNLIPFVKDIDESKNLGIRKHTEKTGDFIYE
;
A
#
# COMPACT_ATOMS: atom_id res chain seq x y z
N MET A 1 19.63 1.31 20.47
CA MET A 1 18.82 2.03 19.46
C MET A 1 17.80 1.05 18.93
N LYS A 2 16.50 1.39 18.95
CA LYS A 2 15.46 0.53 18.37
C LYS A 2 15.59 0.50 16.84
N LYS A 3 15.17 -0.60 16.23
CA LYS A 3 15.24 -0.84 14.79
C LYS A 3 13.83 -0.80 14.22
N ILE A 4 13.61 -0.12 13.11
CA ILE A 4 12.33 -0.13 12.39
C ILE A 4 12.49 -0.95 11.12
N LEU A 5 11.54 -1.85 10.88
CA LEU A 5 11.40 -2.60 9.64
C LEU A 5 10.13 -2.13 8.95
N ILE A 6 10.24 -1.83 7.67
CA ILE A 6 9.13 -1.35 6.87
C ILE A 6 8.87 -2.36 5.75
N PHE A 7 7.61 -2.73 5.57
CA PHE A 7 7.12 -3.60 4.50
C PHE A 7 5.90 -2.93 3.85
N GLY A 8 5.67 -3.20 2.58
CA GLY A 8 4.51 -2.70 1.88
C GLY A 8 4.77 -2.34 0.43
N ASP A 9 3.99 -1.40 -0.07
CA ASP A 9 3.93 -1.00 -1.46
C ASP A 9 4.55 0.40 -1.71
N SER A 10 4.05 1.10 -2.72
CA SER A 10 4.49 2.43 -3.13
C SER A 10 4.34 3.49 -2.04
N TYR A 11 3.53 3.31 -1.00
CA TYR A 11 3.45 4.23 0.15
C TYR A 11 4.69 4.20 1.07
N ALA A 12 5.55 3.20 0.90
CA ALA A 12 6.75 3.05 1.70
C ALA A 12 8.00 2.80 0.87
N ASP A 13 7.92 2.57 -0.43
CA ASP A 13 9.07 2.23 -1.28
C ASP A 13 10.20 3.28 -1.19
N PRO A 14 11.44 2.88 -0.81
CA PRO A 14 12.60 3.76 -0.75
C PRO A 14 13.08 4.27 -2.11
N ASN A 15 12.83 3.51 -3.18
CA ASN A 15 13.31 3.77 -4.53
C ASN A 15 12.32 4.55 -5.39
N LEU A 16 11.09 4.77 -4.90
CA LEU A 16 10.10 5.57 -5.60
C LEU A 16 10.55 7.04 -5.60
N LYS A 17 11.01 7.49 -6.77
CA LYS A 17 11.47 8.87 -6.97
C LYS A 17 10.28 9.76 -7.24
N ALA A 18 10.22 10.88 -6.54
CA ALA A 18 9.32 11.96 -6.89
C ALA A 18 9.77 12.64 -8.19
N ILE A 19 8.82 13.26 -8.90
CA ILE A 19 9.08 13.95 -10.18
C ILE A 19 8.72 15.43 -10.03
N GLY A 20 9.43 16.28 -10.77
CA GLY A 20 9.13 17.71 -10.83
C GLY A 20 9.34 18.40 -9.49
N ILE A 21 8.35 19.17 -9.05
CA ILE A 21 8.47 20.00 -7.84
C ILE A 21 8.63 19.19 -6.55
N TYR A 22 8.24 17.92 -6.55
CA TYR A 22 8.29 17.03 -5.39
C TYR A 22 9.65 16.32 -5.23
N GLN A 23 10.61 16.53 -6.14
CA GLN A 23 11.94 15.90 -6.05
C GLN A 23 12.72 16.24 -4.77
N GLN A 24 12.40 17.38 -4.16
CA GLN A 24 13.03 17.84 -2.92
C GLN A 24 12.37 17.24 -1.66
N ASP A 25 11.26 16.51 -1.82
CA ASP A 25 10.50 16.02 -0.67
C ASP A 25 11.24 14.89 0.04
N THR A 26 11.33 15.04 1.37
CA THR A 26 11.86 14.04 2.29
C THR A 26 10.70 13.13 2.72
N PRO A 27 10.78 11.82 2.40
CA PRO A 27 9.73 10.87 2.74
C PRO A 27 9.70 10.60 4.24
N TRP A 28 8.52 10.24 4.74
CA TRP A 28 8.26 10.03 6.16
C TRP A 28 9.25 9.08 6.85
N TYR A 29 9.73 8.04 6.17
CA TYR A 29 10.66 7.07 6.75
C TYR A 29 12.09 7.60 6.89
N GLU A 30 12.51 8.54 6.03
CA GLU A 30 13.81 9.20 6.18
C GLU A 30 13.81 10.12 7.41
N LEU A 31 12.67 10.76 7.71
CA LEU A 31 12.50 11.57 8.93
C LEU A 31 12.66 10.75 10.22
N LEU A 32 12.38 9.44 10.19
CA LEU A 32 12.62 8.53 11.32
C LEU A 32 14.10 8.16 11.51
N GLY A 33 14.94 8.36 10.49
CA GLY A 33 16.34 7.91 10.48
C GLY A 33 17.25 8.57 11.52
N SER A 34 16.85 9.72 12.08
CA SER A 34 17.59 10.35 13.19
C SER A 34 17.47 9.56 14.50
N ASP A 35 16.33 8.89 14.69
CA ASP A 35 15.93 8.31 15.97
C ASP A 35 16.05 6.77 15.95
N TYR A 36 16.01 6.16 14.76
CA TYR A 36 15.92 4.72 14.56
C TYR A 36 16.82 4.22 13.43
N LYS A 37 17.29 2.98 13.57
CA LYS A 37 17.90 2.25 12.45
C LYS A 37 16.80 1.67 11.56
N ILE A 38 16.67 2.17 10.33
CA ILE A 38 15.63 1.75 9.39
C ILE A 38 16.14 0.66 8.44
N THR A 39 15.36 -0.40 8.26
CA THR A 39 15.46 -1.32 7.13
C THR A 39 14.13 -1.29 6.39
N ASN A 40 14.13 -0.82 5.14
CA ASN A 40 12.92 -0.67 4.34
C ASN A 40 12.91 -1.71 3.21
N ASN A 41 11.96 -2.65 3.29
CA ASN A 41 11.73 -3.70 2.31
C ASN A 41 10.43 -3.47 1.52
N ALA A 42 9.86 -2.27 1.58
CA ALA A 42 8.70 -1.93 0.76
C ALA A 42 9.10 -1.84 -0.72
N LEU A 43 8.18 -2.22 -1.60
CA LEU A 43 8.42 -2.23 -3.03
C LEU A 43 7.17 -1.83 -3.80
N SER A 44 7.28 -0.78 -4.61
CA SER A 44 6.19 -0.26 -5.41
C SER A 44 5.64 -1.32 -6.36
N GLY A 45 4.33 -1.27 -6.59
CA GLY A 45 3.62 -2.21 -7.45
C GLY A 45 3.48 -3.62 -6.88
N THR A 46 3.86 -3.85 -5.62
CA THR A 46 3.66 -5.14 -4.95
C THR A 46 2.39 -5.22 -4.10
N GLY A 47 2.01 -6.47 -3.81
CA GLY A 47 0.88 -6.85 -2.97
C GLY A 47 1.29 -7.39 -1.59
N PRO A 48 0.32 -7.84 -0.77
CA PRO A 48 0.60 -8.50 0.51
C PRO A 48 1.54 -9.71 0.36
N HIS A 49 1.46 -10.47 -0.74
CA HIS A 49 2.30 -11.66 -0.97
C HIS A 49 3.80 -11.37 -0.87
N TYR A 50 4.26 -10.28 -1.50
CA TYR A 50 5.65 -9.87 -1.46
C TYR A 50 6.06 -9.43 -0.05
N SER A 51 5.28 -8.53 0.54
CA SER A 51 5.53 -7.98 1.88
C SER A 51 5.61 -9.07 2.95
N PHE A 52 4.71 -10.06 2.91
CA PHE A 52 4.74 -11.19 3.83
C PHE A 52 5.89 -12.13 3.57
N LYS A 53 6.28 -12.38 2.31
CA LYS A 53 7.48 -13.18 2.00
C LYS A 53 8.73 -12.56 2.62
N GLU A 54 8.92 -11.25 2.47
CA GLU A 54 10.07 -10.55 3.06
C GLU A 54 10.01 -10.55 4.60
N TYR A 55 8.81 -10.39 5.17
CA TYR A 55 8.61 -10.52 6.61
C TYR A 55 8.92 -11.92 7.14
N TYR A 56 8.47 -12.98 6.45
CA TYR A 56 8.81 -14.37 6.78
C TYR A 56 10.32 -14.61 6.73
N ASN A 57 10.97 -14.14 5.66
CA ASN A 57 12.43 -14.22 5.53
C ASN A 57 13.15 -13.53 6.68
N PHE A 58 12.60 -12.43 7.19
CA PHE A 58 13.15 -11.72 8.34
C PHE A 58 12.96 -12.50 9.64
N ILE A 59 11.73 -12.88 10.00
CA ILE A 59 11.46 -13.57 11.27
C ILE A 59 12.18 -14.92 11.35
N LEU A 60 12.36 -15.63 10.24
CA LEU A 60 13.11 -16.90 10.20
C LEU A 60 14.62 -16.72 10.43
N LYS A 61 15.18 -15.53 10.14
CA LYS A 61 16.60 -15.24 10.34
C LYS A 61 16.93 -14.80 11.77
N LEU A 62 15.95 -14.28 12.51
CA LEU A 62 16.16 -13.88 13.89
C LEU A 62 16.23 -15.11 14.81
N LYS A 63 17.32 -15.21 15.58
CA LYS A 63 17.44 -16.21 16.64
C LYS A 63 16.70 -15.69 17.89
N ASN A 64 15.73 -16.48 18.36
CA ASN A 64 14.83 -16.42 19.54
C ASN A 64 14.77 -15.25 20.56
N TYR A 65 15.56 -14.17 20.51
CA TYR A 65 15.60 -13.17 21.60
C TYR A 65 15.86 -11.71 21.17
N GLU A 66 15.92 -11.38 19.87
CA GLU A 66 16.15 -10.00 19.42
C GLU A 66 14.88 -9.23 19.03
N TYR A 67 13.70 -9.84 19.09
CA TYR A 67 12.46 -9.28 18.53
C TYR A 67 11.99 -7.98 19.20
N GLU A 68 12.20 -7.83 20.51
CA GLU A 68 11.74 -6.66 21.28
C GLU A 68 12.40 -5.36 20.84
N ASP A 69 13.57 -5.44 20.18
CA ASP A 69 14.26 -4.28 19.63
C ASP A 69 13.73 -3.79 18.30
N TYR A 70 12.81 -4.56 17.69
CA TYR A 70 12.21 -4.23 16.42
C TYR A 70 10.82 -3.60 16.59
N ILE A 71 10.57 -2.61 15.74
CA ILE A 71 9.25 -2.07 15.45
C ILE A 71 8.98 -2.40 13.99
N VAL A 72 7.84 -3.00 13.71
CA VAL A 72 7.42 -3.38 12.37
C VAL A 72 6.34 -2.42 11.90
N ILE A 73 6.50 -1.89 10.69
CA ILE A 73 5.53 -1.03 10.02
C ILE A 73 5.12 -1.71 8.72
N PHE A 74 3.82 -1.96 8.54
CA PHE A 74 3.24 -2.56 7.34
C PHE A 74 2.34 -1.56 6.62
N PHE A 75 2.60 -1.32 5.35
CA PHE A 75 1.66 -0.72 4.42
C PHE A 75 0.97 -1.86 3.65
N LEU A 76 -0.16 -2.30 4.17
CA LEU A 76 -0.90 -3.46 3.67
C LEU A 76 -1.75 -3.06 2.46
N SER A 77 -1.40 -3.57 1.29
CA SER A 77 -2.07 -3.28 0.03
C SER A 77 -3.28 -4.16 -0.26
N GLY A 78 -3.99 -3.86 -1.34
CA GLY A 78 -5.17 -4.59 -1.78
C GLY A 78 -4.91 -6.09 -1.96
N GLU A 79 -5.86 -6.91 -1.52
CA GLU A 79 -5.83 -8.37 -1.57
C GLU A 79 -5.72 -8.95 -2.99
N ASP A 80 -6.15 -8.20 -3.98
CA ASP A 80 -6.20 -8.57 -5.40
C ASP A 80 -4.82 -8.51 -6.08
N ARG A 81 -3.80 -7.96 -5.40
CA ARG A 81 -2.43 -7.88 -5.92
C ARG A 81 -1.67 -9.19 -5.73
N ILE A 82 -1.91 -10.11 -6.65
CA ILE A 82 -1.31 -11.46 -6.65
C ILE A 82 0.08 -11.45 -7.29
N HIS A 83 1.08 -11.98 -6.57
CA HIS A 83 2.38 -12.29 -7.16
C HIS A 83 2.35 -13.65 -7.87
N PHE A 84 2.04 -13.65 -9.17
CA PHE A 84 2.07 -14.83 -10.03
C PHE A 84 3.50 -15.34 -10.30
N PRO A 85 3.70 -16.66 -10.50
CA PRO A 85 5.03 -17.24 -10.68
C PRO A 85 5.79 -16.68 -11.89
N LYS A 86 7.12 -16.54 -11.74
CA LYS A 86 8.06 -16.10 -12.79
C LYS A 86 7.81 -14.69 -13.34
N THR A 87 7.11 -13.85 -12.58
CA THR A 87 6.89 -12.45 -12.92
C THR A 87 7.74 -11.54 -12.03
N ASN A 88 8.04 -10.34 -12.53
CA ASN A 88 8.63 -9.30 -11.71
C ASN A 88 7.58 -8.77 -10.71
N PRO A 89 7.81 -8.86 -9.39
CA PRO A 89 6.85 -8.39 -8.39
C PRO A 89 6.53 -6.90 -8.51
N GLU A 90 7.44 -6.06 -8.99
CA GLU A 90 7.20 -4.61 -9.16
C GLU A 90 6.15 -4.31 -10.23
N LYS A 91 6.07 -5.17 -11.24
CA LYS A 91 5.27 -4.94 -12.44
C LYS A 91 3.95 -5.70 -12.44
N ILE A 92 3.73 -6.57 -11.45
CA ILE A 92 2.57 -7.45 -11.44
C ILE A 92 1.27 -6.79 -10.96
N SER A 93 1.34 -5.69 -10.22
CA SER A 93 0.16 -4.86 -9.90
C SER A 93 -0.61 -4.35 -11.12
N HIS A 94 -0.07 -4.54 -12.33
CA HIS A 94 -0.74 -4.22 -13.57
C HIS A 94 -1.76 -5.29 -14.00
N ILE A 95 -1.70 -6.52 -13.46
CA ILE A 95 -2.77 -7.51 -13.58
C ILE A 95 -3.79 -7.26 -12.47
N ASN A 96 -5.01 -6.90 -12.85
CA ASN A 96 -6.07 -6.53 -11.94
C ASN A 96 -7.32 -7.37 -12.21
N TRP A 97 -8.23 -7.42 -11.23
CA TRP A 97 -9.49 -8.16 -11.34
C TRP A 97 -10.69 -7.21 -11.34
N ASP A 98 -11.51 -7.26 -12.38
CA ASP A 98 -12.80 -6.59 -12.40
C ASP A 98 -13.85 -7.52 -11.78
N PHE A 99 -14.28 -7.21 -10.56
CA PHE A 99 -15.28 -8.01 -9.85
C PHE A 99 -16.68 -7.99 -10.49
N TYR A 100 -17.03 -6.95 -11.24
CA TYR A 100 -18.33 -6.84 -11.90
C TYR A 100 -18.35 -7.65 -13.19
N LYS A 101 -17.33 -7.47 -14.02
CA LYS A 101 -17.20 -8.20 -15.29
C LYS A 101 -16.72 -9.63 -15.08
N LYS A 102 -16.15 -9.92 -13.91
CA LYS A 102 -15.54 -11.20 -13.56
C LYS A 102 -14.47 -11.60 -14.56
N GLU A 103 -13.61 -10.65 -14.89
CA GLU A 103 -12.47 -10.85 -15.78
C GLU A 103 -11.26 -10.08 -15.27
N SER A 104 -10.09 -10.65 -15.47
CA SER A 104 -8.83 -9.95 -15.26
C SER A 104 -8.52 -9.04 -16.44
N TRP A 105 -7.82 -7.95 -16.17
CA TRP A 105 -7.32 -7.00 -17.18
C TRP A 105 -5.87 -6.61 -16.86
N PHE A 106 -5.15 -6.14 -17.89
CA PHE A 106 -3.77 -5.69 -17.78
C PHE A 106 -3.66 -4.20 -18.08
N CYS A 107 -3.02 -3.44 -17.18
CA CYS A 107 -2.73 -2.03 -17.39
C CYS A 107 -1.51 -1.88 -18.32
N GLU A 108 -1.77 -1.55 -19.59
CA GLU A 108 -0.72 -1.44 -20.61
C GLU A 108 0.31 -0.36 -20.28
N HIS A 109 1.59 -0.72 -20.39
CA HIS A 109 2.71 0.20 -20.24
C HIS A 109 3.86 -0.22 -21.17
N PRO A 110 4.54 0.73 -21.84
CA PRO A 110 5.63 0.40 -22.77
C PRO A 110 6.76 -0.45 -22.17
N ASP A 111 7.02 -0.31 -20.86
CA ASP A 111 8.10 -1.01 -20.18
C ASP A 111 7.73 -2.43 -19.69
N PHE A 112 6.49 -2.88 -19.90
CA PHE A 112 5.95 -4.13 -19.34
C PHE A 112 5.63 -5.18 -20.42
N VAL A 113 6.42 -5.23 -21.50
CA VAL A 113 6.22 -6.15 -22.62
C VAL A 113 6.23 -7.63 -22.18
N GLU A 114 7.14 -8.00 -21.28
CA GLU A 114 7.23 -9.38 -20.77
C GLU A 114 6.01 -9.76 -19.92
N GLU A 115 5.57 -8.84 -19.06
CA GLU A 115 4.39 -9.04 -18.21
C GLU A 115 3.09 -9.06 -19.03
N GLN A 116 3.00 -8.23 -20.07
CA GLN A 116 1.88 -8.26 -21.01
C GLN A 116 1.84 -9.60 -21.76
N SER A 117 3.00 -10.10 -22.21
CA SER A 117 3.10 -11.42 -22.84
C SER A 117 2.69 -12.53 -21.87
N TYR A 118 3.09 -12.44 -20.59
CA TYR A 118 2.68 -13.39 -19.56
C TYR A 118 1.16 -13.37 -19.37
N TYR A 119 0.58 -12.19 -19.16
CA TYR A 119 -0.87 -12.02 -19.00
C TYR A 119 -1.63 -12.59 -20.20
N ASN A 120 -1.24 -12.24 -21.42
CA ASN A 120 -1.89 -12.75 -22.64
C ASN A 120 -1.80 -14.28 -22.77
N THR A 121 -0.69 -14.87 -22.31
CA THR A 121 -0.50 -16.33 -22.36
C THR A 121 -1.35 -17.06 -21.32
N PHE A 122 -1.51 -16.48 -20.13
CA PHE A 122 -2.13 -17.14 -18.97
C PHE A 122 -3.46 -16.51 -18.53
N LYS A 123 -4.09 -15.68 -19.36
CA LYS A 123 -5.30 -14.93 -19.00
C LYS A 123 -6.40 -15.86 -18.46
N SER A 124 -6.65 -16.97 -19.15
CA SER A 124 -7.68 -17.94 -18.73
C SER A 124 -7.41 -18.54 -17.35
N GLU A 125 -6.16 -18.83 -17.04
CA GLU A 125 -5.73 -19.39 -15.75
C GLU A 125 -5.77 -18.35 -14.65
N ILE A 126 -5.42 -17.09 -14.96
CA ILE A 126 -5.54 -15.95 -14.06
C ILE A 126 -7.02 -15.72 -13.73
N ASP A 127 -7.90 -15.69 -14.75
CA ASP A 127 -9.34 -15.54 -14.55
C ASP A 127 -9.91 -16.68 -13.70
N PHE A 128 -9.53 -17.92 -14.01
CA PHE A 128 -9.91 -19.10 -13.25
C PHE A 128 -9.44 -19.01 -11.79
N PHE A 129 -8.21 -18.54 -11.55
CA PHE A 129 -7.67 -18.33 -10.20
C PHE A 129 -8.52 -17.34 -9.40
N PHE A 130 -8.79 -16.14 -9.94
CA PHE A 130 -9.57 -15.13 -9.24
C PHE A 130 -11.00 -15.59 -8.95
N LEU A 131 -11.64 -16.29 -9.89
CA LEU A 131 -12.95 -16.90 -9.67
C LEU A 131 -12.93 -17.96 -8.56
N THR A 132 -11.92 -18.85 -8.58
CA THR A 132 -11.81 -19.95 -7.63
C THR A 132 -11.47 -19.45 -6.22
N MET A 133 -10.61 -18.44 -6.13
CA MET A 133 -10.10 -17.91 -4.87
C MET A 133 -10.85 -16.69 -4.37
N HIS A 134 -11.97 -16.32 -5.00
CA HIS A 134 -12.67 -15.06 -4.73
C HIS A 134 -12.94 -14.81 -3.24
N GLU A 135 -13.56 -15.77 -2.56
CA GLU A 135 -13.83 -15.67 -1.12
C GLU A 135 -12.52 -15.61 -0.31
N GLU A 136 -11.54 -16.44 -0.65
CA GLU A 136 -10.25 -16.45 0.05
C GLU A 136 -9.52 -15.11 -0.06
N LEU A 137 -9.57 -14.45 -1.22
CA LEU A 137 -8.98 -13.14 -1.43
C LEU A 137 -9.71 -12.05 -0.64
N LYS A 138 -11.05 -12.06 -0.65
CA LYS A 138 -11.90 -11.12 0.11
C LYS A 138 -11.57 -11.13 1.60
N TRP A 139 -11.24 -12.30 2.15
CA TRP A 139 -10.87 -12.45 3.57
C TRP A 139 -9.36 -12.32 3.83
N SER A 140 -8.52 -12.20 2.80
CA SER A 140 -7.06 -12.31 2.96
C SER A 140 -6.48 -11.18 3.80
N ASN A 141 -6.90 -9.93 3.60
CA ASN A 141 -6.42 -8.81 4.39
C ASN A 141 -6.83 -8.90 5.87
N PHE A 142 -8.02 -9.45 6.16
CA PHE A 142 -8.41 -9.77 7.53
C PHE A 142 -7.46 -10.82 8.15
N LYS A 143 -7.17 -11.91 7.43
CA LYS A 143 -6.24 -12.95 7.87
C LYS A 143 -4.83 -12.39 8.07
N ASN A 144 -4.37 -11.51 7.18
CA ASN A 144 -3.08 -10.83 7.25
C ASN A 144 -2.97 -9.96 8.51
N VAL A 145 -3.99 -9.14 8.81
CA VAL A 145 -4.03 -8.31 10.01
C VAL A 145 -4.06 -9.19 11.27
N GLY A 146 -4.89 -10.24 11.30
CA GLY A 146 -4.93 -11.19 12.41
C GLY A 146 -3.58 -11.86 12.67
N PHE A 147 -2.88 -12.27 11.61
CA PHE A 147 -1.54 -12.83 11.70
C PHE A 147 -0.51 -11.84 12.24
N LEU A 148 -0.52 -10.59 11.77
CA LEU A 148 0.36 -9.53 12.27
C LEU A 148 0.09 -9.20 13.74
N HIS A 149 -1.19 -9.17 14.15
CA HIS A 149 -1.61 -9.00 15.53
C HIS A 149 -1.08 -10.12 16.42
N MET A 150 -1.31 -11.38 16.04
CA MET A 150 -0.81 -12.52 16.82
C MET A 150 0.71 -12.52 16.94
N ASN A 151 1.45 -12.20 15.87
CA ASN A 151 2.90 -12.10 15.92
C ASN A 151 3.39 -10.97 16.83
N SER A 152 2.70 -9.82 16.84
CA SER A 152 3.05 -8.71 17.75
C SER A 152 3.01 -9.14 19.22
N LEU A 153 2.10 -10.04 19.56
CA LEU A 153 1.95 -10.60 20.91
C LEU A 153 2.98 -11.69 21.19
N ILE A 154 3.09 -12.69 20.31
CA ILE A 154 3.99 -13.84 20.49
C ILE A 154 5.46 -13.41 20.52
N LEU A 155 5.84 -12.48 19.66
CA LEU A 155 7.22 -12.00 19.53
C LEU A 155 7.51 -10.78 20.41
N ASN A 156 6.51 -10.29 21.18
CA ASN A 156 6.59 -9.05 21.94
C ASN A 156 7.16 -7.88 21.11
N MET A 157 6.68 -7.75 19.88
CA MET A 157 7.21 -6.83 18.87
C MET A 157 6.14 -5.78 18.56
N LYS A 158 6.52 -4.49 18.59
CA LYS A 158 5.60 -3.41 18.23
C LYS A 158 5.31 -3.47 16.73
N THR A 159 4.05 -3.64 16.34
CA THR A 159 3.60 -3.70 14.95
C THR A 159 2.60 -2.58 14.68
N ILE A 160 2.82 -1.82 13.60
CA ILE A 160 2.00 -0.71 13.13
C ILE A 160 1.53 -1.05 11.72
N VAL A 161 0.23 -0.98 11.46
CA VAL A 161 -0.37 -1.33 10.17
C VAL A 161 -1.12 -0.13 9.62
N PHE A 162 -0.82 0.21 8.37
CA PHE A 162 -1.55 1.14 7.54
C PHE A 162 -2.13 0.36 6.35
N CYS A 163 -3.45 0.26 6.24
CA CYS A 163 -4.07 -0.26 5.01
C CYS A 163 -3.90 0.80 3.90
N THR A 164 -3.41 0.42 2.72
CA THR A 164 -3.26 1.37 1.61
C THR A 164 -4.52 1.46 0.77
N PHE A 165 -5.17 0.31 0.55
CA PHE A 165 -6.47 0.15 -0.10
C PHE A 165 -7.18 -1.08 0.52
N GLY A 166 -8.51 -1.11 0.57
CA GLY A 166 -9.27 -2.35 0.79
C GLY A 166 -10.04 -2.50 2.12
N ASN A 167 -9.98 -1.55 3.05
CA ASN A 167 -11.01 -1.45 4.12
C ASN A 167 -12.42 -1.25 3.55
N LYS A 168 -12.59 -0.70 2.34
CA LYS A 168 -13.93 -0.66 1.69
C LYS A 168 -14.57 -2.04 1.50
N ILE A 169 -13.78 -3.11 1.37
CA ILE A 169 -14.29 -4.50 1.31
C ILE A 169 -14.71 -5.00 2.70
N LEU A 170 -14.21 -4.39 3.77
CA LEU A 170 -14.62 -4.64 5.16
C LEU A 170 -15.87 -3.84 5.58
N SER A 171 -16.24 -2.78 4.84
CA SER A 171 -17.41 -1.94 5.15
C SER A 171 -18.63 -2.18 4.26
N ASN A 172 -18.48 -2.86 3.11
CA ASN A 172 -19.56 -3.06 2.14
C ASN A 172 -20.40 -4.33 2.39
N GLY A 173 -21.10 -4.38 3.54
CA GLY A 173 -22.48 -4.89 3.50
C GLY A 173 -22.95 -5.92 4.52
N GLU A 174 -22.10 -6.65 5.24
CA GLU A 174 -22.60 -7.71 6.16
C GLU A 174 -21.96 -7.77 7.55
N VAL A 175 -20.72 -7.29 7.72
CA VAL A 175 -20.06 -7.28 9.03
C VAL A 175 -19.24 -6.01 9.18
N ASP A 176 -19.69 -5.10 10.04
CA ASP A 176 -18.91 -3.93 10.47
C ASP A 176 -17.77 -4.39 11.38
N MET A 177 -16.64 -4.75 10.76
CA MET A 177 -15.43 -5.18 11.46
C MET A 177 -14.48 -4.00 11.68
N ASP A 178 -14.73 -3.27 12.76
CA ASP A 178 -13.79 -2.28 13.29
C ASP A 178 -12.52 -2.97 13.82
N MET A 179 -11.50 -3.07 12.96
CA MET A 179 -10.20 -3.67 13.26
C MET A 179 -9.40 -2.86 14.28
N THR A 180 -9.77 -1.60 14.55
CA THR A 180 -9.09 -0.79 15.58
C THR A 180 -9.29 -1.35 16.98
N LYS A 181 -10.29 -2.23 17.18
CA LYS A 181 -10.49 -2.99 18.43
C LYS A 181 -9.33 -3.94 18.75
N LEU A 182 -8.47 -4.27 17.78
CA LEU A 182 -7.25 -5.05 18.01
C LEU A 182 -6.10 -4.22 18.63
N ASN A 183 -6.23 -2.89 18.62
CA ASN A 183 -5.18 -1.99 19.10
C ASN A 183 -4.86 -2.24 20.57
N ASN A 184 -3.57 -2.36 20.87
CA ASN A 184 -3.03 -2.54 22.21
C ASN A 184 -1.64 -1.91 22.30
N SER A 185 -0.84 -2.27 23.32
CA SER A 185 0.51 -1.71 23.49
C SER A 185 1.48 -2.14 22.37
N ASN A 186 1.31 -3.35 21.84
CA ASN A 186 2.20 -3.96 20.84
C ASN A 186 1.61 -3.94 19.43
N PHE A 187 0.32 -3.66 19.26
CA PHE A 187 -0.33 -3.61 17.95
C PHE A 187 -1.09 -2.31 17.74
N TYR A 188 -0.92 -1.71 16.57
CA TYR A 188 -1.73 -0.59 16.12
C TYR A 188 -2.09 -0.75 14.64
N ILE A 189 -3.36 -0.61 14.31
CA ILE A 189 -3.85 -0.43 12.94
C ILE A 189 -4.48 0.96 12.82
N HIS A 190 -4.08 1.70 11.78
CA HIS A 190 -4.60 3.02 11.49
C HIS A 190 -6.05 2.91 10.94
N PRO A 191 -7.00 3.71 11.45
CA PRO A 191 -8.42 3.59 11.09
C PRO A 191 -8.73 4.00 9.64
N ILE A 192 -7.91 4.85 9.04
CA ILE A 192 -8.14 5.44 7.72
C ILE A 192 -7.11 4.87 6.73
N GLU A 193 -7.57 4.47 5.55
CA GLU A 193 -6.70 4.01 4.47
C GLU A 193 -5.80 5.12 3.94
N MET A 194 -4.56 4.77 3.58
CA MET A 194 -3.62 5.71 2.97
C MET A 194 -4.09 6.21 1.60
N GLY A 195 -4.79 5.37 0.82
CA GLY A 195 -5.46 5.74 -0.43
C GLY A 195 -6.46 6.86 -0.27
N TYR A 196 -7.25 6.82 0.81
CA TYR A 196 -8.22 7.86 1.11
C TYR A 196 -7.52 9.15 1.54
N ILE A 197 -6.54 9.04 2.46
CA ILE A 197 -5.73 10.19 2.92
C ILE A 197 -5.07 10.89 1.73
N SER A 198 -4.41 10.13 0.83
CA SER A 198 -3.70 10.68 -0.31
C SER A 198 -4.61 11.33 -1.34
N SER A 199 -5.86 10.85 -1.47
CA SER A 199 -6.88 11.43 -2.35
C SER A 199 -7.49 12.72 -1.81
N GLU A 200 -7.71 12.83 -0.50
CA GLU A 200 -8.29 14.01 0.14
C GLU A 200 -7.30 15.17 0.31
N GLU A 201 -6.01 14.95 0.02
CA GLU A 201 -5.03 16.04 0.06
C GLU A 201 -5.37 17.19 -0.88
N PHE A 202 -6.15 16.98 -1.96
CA PHE A 202 -6.36 17.98 -3.00
C PHE A 202 -7.83 18.16 -3.36
N LYS A 203 -8.28 19.42 -3.37
CA LYS A 203 -9.67 19.82 -3.67
C LYS A 203 -10.14 19.45 -5.07
N ASP A 204 -9.22 19.42 -6.03
CA ASP A 204 -9.56 19.36 -7.47
C ASP A 204 -9.32 17.98 -8.10
N ARG A 205 -9.13 16.93 -7.30
CA ARG A 205 -9.12 15.56 -7.83
C ARG A 205 -10.56 15.19 -8.20
N ASN A 206 -11.01 15.63 -9.38
CA ASN A 206 -12.26 15.16 -9.97
C ASN A 206 -12.19 13.63 -10.04
N GLU A 207 -13.07 12.96 -9.29
CA GLU A 207 -13.15 11.51 -9.15
C GLU A 207 -13.29 10.77 -10.51
N ASP A 208 -13.69 11.50 -11.56
CA ASP A 208 -14.02 10.97 -12.89
C ASP A 208 -12.85 10.88 -13.89
N ASN A 209 -11.65 11.38 -13.58
CA ASN A 209 -10.50 11.30 -14.49
C ASN A 209 -9.30 10.62 -13.84
N TYR A 210 -9.19 9.31 -14.04
CA TYR A 210 -8.05 8.45 -13.64
C TYR A 210 -6.71 8.81 -14.33
N ASP A 211 -6.66 9.84 -15.18
CA ASP A 211 -5.48 10.25 -15.96
C ASP A 211 -4.49 11.16 -15.20
N PHE A 212 -4.42 11.05 -13.86
CA PHE A 212 -3.42 11.74 -13.06
C PHE A 212 -2.28 10.80 -12.67
N MET A 213 -1.10 11.01 -13.26
CA MET A 213 0.13 10.44 -12.70
C MET A 213 0.44 11.15 -11.38
N ASP A 214 0.43 10.40 -10.28
CA ASP A 214 0.85 10.93 -8.99
C ASP A 214 2.39 11.06 -8.95
N HIS A 215 2.89 12.27 -9.09
CA HIS A 215 4.33 12.56 -9.05
C HIS A 215 4.92 12.67 -7.64
N ARG A 216 4.08 12.61 -6.59
CA ARG A 216 4.51 12.74 -5.19
C ARG A 216 5.28 11.51 -4.73
N ARG A 217 6.30 11.73 -3.90
CA ARG A 217 6.99 10.63 -3.23
C ARG A 217 6.00 9.89 -2.34
N ASN A 218 5.87 8.59 -2.54
CA ASN A 218 4.98 7.72 -1.77
C ASN A 218 3.53 8.23 -1.63
N HIS A 219 3.02 8.94 -2.65
CA HIS A 219 1.64 9.43 -2.73
C HIS A 219 1.22 10.46 -1.67
N LEU A 220 2.17 11.10 -0.97
CA LEU A 220 1.87 12.12 0.03
C LEU A 220 2.63 13.41 -0.27
N SER A 221 2.01 14.54 0.02
CA SER A 221 2.70 15.83 0.07
C SER A 221 3.72 15.87 1.21
N GLN A 222 4.70 16.77 1.13
CA GLN A 222 5.67 16.98 2.22
C GLN A 222 5.00 17.25 3.58
N GLN A 223 3.86 17.94 3.59
CA GLN A 223 3.11 18.22 4.83
C GLN A 223 2.60 16.93 5.46
N ASN A 224 2.01 16.04 4.67
CA ASN A 224 1.49 14.78 5.17
C ASN A 224 2.56 13.72 5.41
N HIS A 225 3.73 13.81 4.75
CA HIS A 225 4.92 13.08 5.19
C HIS A 225 5.32 13.43 6.63
N LYS A 226 5.28 14.73 7.00
CA LYS A 226 5.57 15.18 8.36
C LYS A 226 4.49 14.74 9.35
N VAL A 227 3.21 14.81 8.98
CA VAL A 227 2.10 14.33 9.81
C VAL A 227 2.23 12.82 10.07
N LEU A 228 2.49 12.02 9.03
CA LEU A 228 2.69 10.58 9.16
C LEU A 228 3.87 10.25 10.08
N TYR A 229 5.00 10.93 9.91
CA TYR A 229 6.17 10.81 10.78
C TYR A 229 5.84 11.06 12.26
N GLU A 230 5.20 12.20 12.57
CA GLU A 230 4.84 12.56 13.95
C GLU A 230 3.81 11.58 14.54
N ASN A 231 2.85 11.13 13.74
CA ASN A 231 1.88 10.13 14.16
C ASN A 231 2.54 8.78 14.44
N ILE A 232 3.49 8.33 13.61
CA ILE A 232 4.24 7.09 13.87
C ILE A 232 4.99 7.19 15.20
N LYS A 233 5.64 8.32 15.50
CA LYS A 233 6.32 8.52 16.79
C LYS A 233 5.36 8.41 17.97
N LYS A 234 4.18 9.03 17.88
CA LYS A 234 3.12 8.90 18.87
C LYS A 234 2.63 7.45 19.02
N ILE A 235 2.42 6.73 17.92
CA ILE A 235 1.97 5.34 17.93
C ILE A 235 2.99 4.42 18.60
N ILE A 236 4.30 4.62 18.34
CA ILE A 236 5.38 3.85 18.95
C ILE A 236 5.31 3.91 20.48
N VAL A 237 5.00 5.08 21.05
CA VAL A 237 4.89 5.27 22.51
C VAL A 237 3.46 5.11 23.04
N ASN A 238 2.54 4.59 22.24
CA ASN A 238 1.12 4.36 22.58
C ASN A 238 0.29 5.64 22.85
N ASP A 239 0.69 6.79 22.31
CA ASP A 239 -0.07 8.06 22.37
C ASP A 239 -0.94 8.29 21.11
N TYR A 240 -1.69 7.27 20.70
CA TYR A 240 -2.50 7.33 19.48
C TYR A 240 -3.95 7.78 19.72
N LYS A 241 -4.26 8.32 20.90
CA LYS A 241 -5.55 8.99 21.16
C LYS A 241 -5.61 10.41 20.60
N ASN A 242 -4.45 11.04 20.39
CA ASN A 242 -4.31 12.43 19.96
C ASN A 242 -3.44 12.52 18.70
N LEU A 243 -3.76 11.72 17.69
CA LEU A 243 -3.07 11.79 16.40
C LEU A 243 -3.35 13.12 15.71
N ILE A 244 -2.34 13.61 15.00
CA ILE A 244 -2.44 14.82 14.19
C ILE A 244 -3.27 14.46 12.95
N PRO A 245 -4.38 15.19 12.67
CA PRO A 245 -5.14 14.97 11.44
C PRO A 245 -4.26 15.21 10.21
N PHE A 246 -4.42 14.37 9.19
CA PHE A 246 -3.81 14.64 7.89
C PHE A 246 -4.38 15.92 7.29
N VAL A 247 -3.49 16.69 6.65
CA VAL A 247 -3.87 17.90 5.94
C VAL A 247 -4.66 17.51 4.70
N LYS A 248 -5.79 18.18 4.52
CA LYS A 248 -6.66 18.05 3.35
C LYS A 248 -6.60 19.33 2.54
N ASP A 249 -7.19 19.29 1.34
CA ASP A 249 -7.60 20.51 0.65
C ASP A 249 -6.44 21.48 0.29
N ILE A 250 -5.25 20.94 0.07
CA ILE A 250 -4.04 21.67 -0.29
C ILE A 250 -4.21 22.27 -1.69
N ASP A 251 -3.90 23.56 -1.85
CA ASP A 251 -4.03 24.30 -3.12
C ASP A 251 -2.78 24.13 -4.00
N GLU A 252 -2.34 22.88 -4.23
CA GLU A 252 -1.22 22.54 -5.14
C GLU A 252 -1.65 21.57 -6.24
N SER A 253 -2.97 21.38 -6.44
CA SER A 253 -3.57 20.44 -7.41
C SER A 253 -3.03 20.60 -8.83
N LYS A 254 -2.73 21.84 -9.25
CA LYS A 254 -2.21 22.20 -10.58
C LYS A 254 -0.78 21.72 -10.85
N ASN A 255 -0.06 21.28 -9.81
CA ASN A 255 1.34 20.89 -9.93
C ASN A 255 1.55 19.36 -9.91
N LEU A 256 0.48 18.57 -9.79
CA LEU A 256 0.56 17.11 -9.62
C LEU A 256 0.91 16.33 -10.89
N GLY A 257 0.85 16.95 -12.07
CA GLY A 257 1.24 16.32 -13.31
C GLY A 257 0.51 16.86 -14.53
N ILE A 258 1.16 16.72 -15.67
CA ILE A 258 0.60 17.06 -16.98
C ILE A 258 -0.59 16.11 -17.21
N ARG A 259 -1.79 16.64 -17.49
CA ARG A 259 -2.86 15.83 -18.09
C ARG A 259 -2.25 15.10 -19.27
N LYS A 260 -2.21 13.76 -19.26
CA LYS A 260 -2.00 13.05 -20.52
C LYS A 260 -3.15 13.48 -21.42
N HIS A 261 -2.86 14.29 -22.44
CA HIS A 261 -3.73 14.38 -23.60
C HIS A 261 -3.64 13.03 -24.30
N THR A 262 -4.33 12.03 -23.77
CA THR A 262 -4.89 11.00 -24.64
C THR A 262 -6.03 11.69 -25.34
N GLU A 263 -5.73 12.30 -26.49
CA GLU A 263 -6.77 12.38 -27.50
C GLU A 263 -7.35 10.97 -27.57
N LYS A 264 -8.65 10.85 -27.28
CA LYS A 264 -9.44 9.68 -27.67
C LYS A 264 -9.29 9.56 -29.18
N THR A 265 -8.21 8.95 -29.66
CA THR A 265 -8.12 8.53 -31.04
C THR A 265 -9.04 7.33 -31.16
N GLY A 266 -10.22 7.59 -31.71
CA GLY A 266 -11.15 6.57 -32.16
C GLY A 266 -12.45 6.59 -31.39
N ASP A 267 -13.36 7.46 -31.84
CA ASP A 267 -14.76 7.08 -31.89
C ASP A 267 -14.86 5.68 -32.51
N PHE A 268 -15.37 4.71 -31.76
CA PHE A 268 -15.89 3.48 -32.34
C PHE A 268 -17.14 3.85 -33.13
N ILE A 269 -16.96 4.19 -34.41
CA ILE A 269 -18.02 4.13 -35.40
C ILE A 269 -18.09 2.67 -35.84
N TYR A 270 -19.20 2.01 -35.49
CA TYR A 270 -19.62 0.79 -36.15
C TYR A 270 -19.97 1.13 -37.60
N GLU A 271 -19.20 0.61 -38.55
CA GLU A 271 -19.66 0.14 -39.86
C GLU A 271 -19.01 -1.21 -40.18
#